data_AF-S3ZUF6-F1
#
_entry.id   AF-S3ZUF6-F1
#
_cell.length_a   1.000
_cell.length_b   1.000
_cell.length_c   1.000
_cell.angle_alpha   90.00
_cell.angle_beta   90.00
_cell.angle_gamma   90.00
#
_symmetry.space_group_name_H-M   'P 1'
#
loop_
_entity.id
_entity.type
_entity.pdbx_description
1 polymer ?
#
loop_
_entity_poly.entity_id
_entity_poly.type
_entity_poly.pdbx_seq_one_letter_code
_entity_poly.pdbx_strand_id
1 'polypeptide(L)' 'MRDLPVLRDVDSAADAAAVAAEATHTRFAAELARLARAGRR' A
#
# COMPACT_ATOMS: atom_id res chain seq x y z
N MET A 1 17.07 -21.54 -6.86
CA MET A 1 16.35 -20.49 -6.11
C MET A 1 15.63 -19.64 -7.15
N ARG A 2 14.37 -19.24 -6.96
CA ARG A 2 13.69 -18.32 -7.91
C ARG A 2 13.99 -16.89 -7.45
N ASP A 3 14.41 -16.03 -8.37
CA ASP A 3 14.57 -14.62 -8.07
C ASP A 3 13.19 -14.02 -7.83
N LEU A 4 12.95 -13.57 -6.60
CA LEU A 4 11.75 -12.81 -6.29
C LEU A 4 11.96 -11.35 -6.74
N PRO A 5 10.90 -10.70 -7.24
CA PRO A 5 10.95 -9.28 -7.51
C PRO A 5 11.25 -8.50 -6.23
N VAL A 6 12.05 -7.43 -6.36
CA VAL A 6 12.37 -6.55 -5.24
C VAL A 6 11.09 -5.86 -4.77
N LEU A 7 10.77 -6.05 -3.49
CA LEU A 7 9.64 -5.37 -2.84
C LEU A 7 10.13 -4.07 -2.21
N ARG A 8 9.28 -3.04 -2.25
CA ARG A 8 9.53 -1.77 -1.57
C ARG A 8 9.03 -1.88 -0.13
N ASP A 9 9.90 -1.58 0.82
CA ASP A 9 9.51 -1.47 2.22
C ASP A 9 8.59 -0.26 2.44
N VAL A 10 7.58 -0.44 3.29
CA VAL A 10 6.56 0.58 3.58
C VAL A 10 6.61 0.87 5.08
N ASP A 11 7.43 1.84 5.45
CA ASP A 11 7.66 2.20 6.85
C ASP A 11 6.82 3.41 7.31
N SER A 12 6.22 4.14 6.36
CA SER A 12 5.46 5.34 6.64
C SER A 12 4.10 5.38 5.94
N ALA A 13 3.20 6.23 6.44
CA ALA A 13 1.92 6.50 5.78
C ALA A 13 2.11 7.11 4.38
N ALA A 14 3.18 7.87 4.17
CA ALA A 14 3.51 8.45 2.86
C ALA A 14 3.95 7.36 1.87
N ASP A 15 4.77 6.41 2.30
CA ASP A 15 5.16 5.26 1.47
C ASP A 15 3.95 4.40 1.12
N ALA A 16 3.04 4.18 2.08
CA ALA A 16 1.82 3.42 1.83
C ALA A 16 0.95 4.12 0.77
N ALA A 17 0.84 5.44 0.82
CA ALA A 17 0.10 6.21 -0.18
C ALA A 17 0.75 6.12 -1.58
N ALA A 18 2.09 6.20 -1.66
CA ALA A 18 2.82 6.05 -2.92
C ALA A 18 2.62 4.66 -3.54
N VAL A 19 2.81 3.60 -2.76
CA VAL A 19 2.62 2.21 -3.22
C VAL A 19 1.17 1.96 -3.65
N ALA A 20 0.19 2.49 -2.92
CA ALA A 20 -1.22 2.33 -3.30
C ALA A 20 -1.57 3.06 -4.61
N ALA A 21 -0.92 4.18 -4.91
CA ALA A 21 -1.10 4.91 -6.16
C ALA A 21 -0.49 4.18 -7.36
N GLU A 22 0.63 3.48 -7.17
CA GLU A 22 1.25 2.64 -8.19
C GLU A 22 0.45 1.34 -8.43
N ALA A 23 -0.26 0.86 -7.41
CA ALA A 23 -0.96 -0.43 -7.41
C ALA A 23 -2.47 -0.31 -7.10
N THR A 24 -3.15 0.63 -7.75
CA THR A 24 -4.53 1.10 -7.43
C THR A 24 -5.60 -0.01 -7.33
N HIS A 25 -5.48 -1.08 -8.11
CA HIS A 25 -6.48 -2.16 -8.16
C HIS A 25 -6.15 -3.36 -7.28
N THR A 26 -5.12 -3.23 -6.43
CA THR A 26 -4.72 -4.30 -5.54
C THR A 26 -5.50 -4.28 -4.24
N ARG A 27 -5.48 -5.43 -3.54
CA ARG A 27 -6.01 -5.54 -2.18
C ARG A 27 -5.36 -4.53 -1.23
N PHE A 28 -4.07 -4.25 -1.40
CA PHE A 28 -3.35 -3.27 -0.58
C PHE A 28 -3.99 -1.88 -0.69
N ALA A 29 -4.19 -1.39 -1.91
CA ALA A 29 -4.83 -0.09 -2.14
C ALA A 29 -6.26 -0.03 -1.58
N ALA A 30 -7.04 -1.11 -1.76
CA ALA A 30 -8.40 -1.18 -1.22
C ALA A 30 -8.46 -1.13 0.31
N GLU A 31 -7.57 -1.88 0.99
CA GLU A 31 -7.50 -1.90 2.46
C GLU A 31 -6.99 -0.57 3.02
N LEU A 32 -5.98 0.04 2.41
CA LEU A 32 -5.49 1.36 2.83
C LEU A 32 -6.62 2.41 2.74
N ALA A 33 -7.40 2.42 1.66
CA ALA A 33 -8.53 3.32 1.51
C ALA A 33 -9.65 3.06 2.55
N ARG A 34 -9.84 1.81 2.98
CA ARG A 34 -10.78 1.45 4.06
C ARG A 34 -10.30 1.96 5.42
N LEU A 35 -9.03 1.73 5.76
CA LEU A 35 -8.44 2.17 7.02
C LEU A 35 -8.35 3.70 7.13
N ALA A 36 -7.97 4.37 6.04
CA ALA A 36 -7.92 5.84 5.99
C ALA A 36 -9.31 6.46 6.22
N ARG A 37 -10.39 5.81 5.80
CA ARG A 37 -11.76 6.25 6.11
C ARG A 37 -12.10 6.09 7.59
N ALA A 38 -11.62 5.03 8.24
CA ALA A 38 -11.86 4.79 9.66
C ALA A 38 -11.10 5.77 10.56
N GLY A 39 -9.85 6.12 10.22
CA GLY A 39 -9.02 7.05 11.02
C GLY A 39 -9.36 8.54 10.86
N ARG A 40 -10.31 8.89 9.97
CA ARG A 40 -10.81 10.27 9.80
C ARG A 40 -12.06 10.58 10.63
N ARG A 41 -12.48 9.65 11.49
CA ARG A 41 -13.54 9.86 12.49
C ARG A 41 -12.94 10.37 13.79
#